data_AF-A0A7W0A5Y2-F1
#
_entry.id   AF-A0A7W0A5Y2-F1
#
_cell.length_a   1.000
_cell.length_b   1.000
_cell.length_c   1.000
_cell.angle_alpha   90.00
_cell.angle_beta   90.00
_cell.angle_gamma   90.00
#
_symmetry.space_group_name_H-M   'P 1'
#
loop_
_entity.id
_entity.type
_entity.pdbx_description
1 polymer ?
#
loop_
_entity_poly.entity_id
_entity_poly.type
_entity_poly.pdbx_seq_one_letter_code
_entity_poly.pdbx_strand_id
1 'polypeptide(L)'
;MPGEQATLYGLALSHPSHAVRLMLDRKGIEHEFKELLPGFHPVQLRIAGFREPTVPALKIDGRRLQRSRTISIELDQICPEPPLFPADPVERVAVENAERWGEQELQPVPRHPTLGSERPPADPPLAWRDRRVARARAARAAEHSDRKALRSDRRRR
;
A
#
# COMPACT_ATOMS: atom_id res chain seq x y z
N MET A 1 -12.04 6.67 20.25
CA MET A 1 -12.98 5.59 20.64
C MET A 1 -12.19 4.29 20.62
N PRO A 2 -12.13 3.49 21.69
CA PRO A 2 -11.39 2.23 21.66
C PRO A 2 -12.27 1.18 20.96
N GLY A 3 -12.38 1.31 19.63
CA GLY A 3 -12.94 0.31 18.73
C GLY A 3 -11.88 -0.76 18.48
N GLU A 4 -12.33 -2.00 18.37
CA GLU A 4 -11.56 -3.23 18.21
C GLU A 4 -10.19 -3.07 17.50
N GLN A 5 -9.10 -3.48 18.17
CA GLN A 5 -7.75 -3.42 17.62
C GLN A 5 -7.68 -4.19 16.29
N ALA A 6 -7.19 -3.53 15.23
CA ALA A 6 -7.14 -4.13 13.90
C ALA A 6 -6.21 -5.36 13.91
N THR A 7 -6.60 -6.45 13.25
CA THR A 7 -5.77 -7.65 13.15
C THR A 7 -5.50 -7.98 11.70
N LEU A 8 -4.24 -7.88 11.29
CA LEU A 8 -3.76 -8.25 9.97
C LEU A 8 -3.22 -9.68 9.99
N TYR A 9 -3.79 -10.55 9.18
CA TYR A 9 -3.34 -11.92 8.96
C TYR A 9 -2.53 -11.98 7.67
N GLY A 10 -1.31 -12.49 7.74
CA GLY A 10 -0.40 -12.52 6.60
C GLY A 10 0.75 -13.50 6.77
N LEU A 11 1.61 -13.56 5.76
CA LEU A 11 2.91 -14.25 5.83
C LEU A 11 4.00 -13.19 5.87
N ALA A 12 5.06 -13.35 6.66
CA ALA A 12 6.10 -12.32 6.78
C ALA A 12 6.74 -11.94 5.43
N LEU A 13 6.92 -12.92 4.53
CA LEU A 13 7.51 -12.72 3.20
C LEU A 13 6.50 -12.26 2.12
N SER A 14 5.22 -12.07 2.48
CA SER A 14 4.19 -11.68 1.52
C SER A 14 4.21 -10.17 1.26
N HIS A 15 4.66 -9.77 0.07
CA HIS A 15 4.62 -8.37 -0.39
C HIS A 15 3.26 -7.68 -0.22
N PRO A 16 2.10 -8.27 -0.58
CA PRO A 16 0.82 -7.60 -0.36
C PRO A 16 0.46 -7.47 1.12
N SER A 17 0.92 -8.40 2.00
CA SER A 17 0.73 -8.25 3.45
C SER A 17 1.57 -7.12 4.01
N HIS A 18 2.81 -6.97 3.52
CA HIS A 18 3.66 -5.84 3.89
C HIS A 18 3.05 -4.50 3.43
N ALA A 19 2.47 -4.44 2.23
CA ALA A 19 1.79 -3.26 1.74
C ALA A 19 0.62 -2.83 2.65
N VAL A 20 -0.23 -3.78 3.08
CA VAL A 20 -1.35 -3.47 4.00
C VAL A 20 -0.84 -3.00 5.36
N ARG A 21 0.25 -3.58 5.89
CA ARG A 21 0.87 -3.10 7.12
C ARG A 21 1.29 -1.64 7.01
N LEU A 22 1.97 -1.27 5.93
CA LEU A 22 2.36 0.12 5.66
C LEU A 22 1.15 1.06 5.50
N MET A 23 0.04 0.58 4.95
CA MET A 23 -1.21 1.35 4.87
C MET A 23 -1.78 1.62 6.26
N LEU A 24 -1.83 0.60 7.14
CA LEU A 24 -2.28 0.76 8.52
C LEU A 24 -1.38 1.71 9.31
N ASP A 25 -0.05 1.54 9.18
CA ASP A 25 0.94 2.44 9.77
C ASP A 25 0.73 3.88 9.29
N ARG A 26 0.52 4.07 7.98
CA ARG A 26 0.24 5.38 7.38
C ARG A 26 -1.02 5.99 7.96
N LYS A 27 -2.09 5.20 8.13
CA LYS A 27 -3.35 5.64 8.73
C LYS A 27 -3.26 5.89 10.25
N GLY A 28 -2.15 5.51 10.90
CA GLY A 28 -2.04 5.56 12.35
C GLY A 28 -2.99 4.57 13.05
N ILE A 29 -3.38 3.49 12.37
CA ILE A 29 -4.26 2.46 12.93
C ILE A 29 -3.38 1.43 13.64
N GLU A 30 -3.51 1.38 14.96
CA GLU A 30 -2.89 0.34 15.78
C GLU A 30 -3.41 -1.03 15.36
N HIS A 31 -2.48 -1.96 15.11
CA HIS A 31 -2.83 -3.28 14.63
C HIS A 31 -1.89 -4.37 15.14
N GLU A 32 -2.43 -5.57 15.29
CA GLU A 32 -1.68 -6.80 15.51
C GLU A 32 -1.39 -7.48 14.17
N PHE A 33 -0.16 -7.94 13.96
CA PHE A 33 0.19 -8.80 12.82
C PHE A 33 0.21 -10.27 13.25
N LYS A 34 -0.76 -11.05 12.78
CA LYS A 34 -0.81 -12.50 12.97
C LYS A 34 -0.15 -13.20 11.79
N GLU A 35 1.08 -13.64 12.02
CA GLU A 35 1.78 -14.48 11.07
C GLU A 35 1.10 -15.86 10.96
N LEU A 36 0.78 -16.23 9.73
CA LEU A 36 0.22 -17.54 9.40
C LEU A 36 1.34 -18.50 9.04
N LEU A 37 1.07 -19.80 9.22
CA LEU A 37 2.00 -20.84 8.81
C LEU A 37 1.90 -21.04 7.29
N PRO A 38 3.01 -20.98 6.55
CA PRO A 38 3.04 -21.35 5.13
C PRO A 38 2.43 -22.75 4.92
N GLY A 39 1.66 -22.94 3.85
CA GLY A 39 0.92 -24.18 3.59
C GLY A 39 -0.39 -24.36 4.39
N PHE A 40 -0.46 -23.91 5.65
CA PHE A 40 -1.67 -24.02 6.48
C PHE A 40 -2.53 -22.74 6.54
N HIS A 41 -2.03 -21.64 6.00
CA HIS A 41 -2.72 -20.35 5.95
C HIS A 41 -4.19 -20.40 5.45
N PRO A 42 -4.61 -21.24 4.47
CA PRO A 42 -6.02 -21.28 4.06
C PRO A 42 -6.96 -21.73 5.18
N VAL A 43 -6.51 -22.72 5.96
CA VAL A 43 -7.27 -23.28 7.10
C VAL A 43 -7.32 -22.26 8.22
N GLN A 44 -6.18 -21.64 8.55
CA GLN A 44 -6.12 -20.61 9.59
C GLN A 44 -7.00 -19.40 9.24
N LEU A 45 -7.03 -18.97 7.97
CA LEU A 45 -7.92 -17.90 7.50
C LEU A 45 -9.40 -18.29 7.63
N ARG A 46 -9.76 -19.52 7.25
CA ARG A 46 -11.14 -20.01 7.39
C ARG A 46 -11.58 -20.07 8.85
N ILE A 47 -10.73 -20.57 9.75
CA ILE A 47 -10.96 -20.56 11.21
C ILE A 47 -11.09 -19.12 11.72
N ALA A 48 -10.24 -18.21 11.21
CA ALA A 48 -10.33 -16.81 11.52
C ALA A 48 -11.61 -16.16 10.97
N GLY A 49 -12.39 -16.84 10.12
CA GLY A 49 -13.69 -16.46 9.56
C GLY A 49 -13.61 -15.71 8.24
N PHE A 50 -12.52 -15.87 7.49
CA PHE A 50 -12.37 -15.39 6.12
C PHE A 50 -12.81 -16.45 5.11
N ARG A 51 -13.29 -15.99 3.95
CA ARG A 51 -13.85 -16.88 2.91
C ARG A 51 -12.79 -17.33 1.93
N GLU A 52 -11.92 -16.41 1.51
CA GLU A 52 -10.85 -16.71 0.56
C GLU A 52 -9.62 -17.26 1.28
N PRO A 53 -8.89 -18.20 0.66
CA PRO A 53 -7.66 -18.78 1.23
C PRO A 53 -6.44 -17.85 1.07
N THR A 54 -6.65 -16.57 0.76
CA THR A 54 -5.61 -15.64 0.32
C THR A 54 -5.27 -14.62 1.41
N VAL A 55 -3.98 -14.34 1.53
CA VAL A 55 -3.45 -13.22 2.31
C VAL A 55 -3.13 -12.04 1.38
N PRO A 56 -3.20 -10.79 1.86
CA PRO A 56 -3.56 -10.36 3.22
C PRO A 56 -5.06 -10.45 3.52
N ALA A 57 -5.37 -10.63 4.80
CA ALA A 57 -6.71 -10.55 5.35
C ALA A 57 -6.72 -9.68 6.62
N LEU A 58 -7.65 -8.74 6.71
CA LEU A 58 -7.72 -7.75 7.78
C LEU A 58 -9.07 -7.84 8.51
N LYS A 59 -9.02 -7.80 9.84
CA LYS A 59 -10.18 -7.50 10.69
C LYS A 59 -10.03 -6.11 11.26
N ILE A 60 -11.08 -5.30 11.14
CA ILE A 60 -11.13 -3.94 11.68
C ILE A 60 -12.59 -3.54 11.85
N ASP A 61 -12.96 -2.99 13.02
CA ASP A 61 -14.32 -2.54 13.33
C ASP A 61 -15.43 -3.56 12.98
N GLY A 62 -15.24 -4.84 13.35
CA GLY A 62 -16.16 -5.92 13.00
C GLY A 62 -16.21 -6.32 11.51
N ARG A 63 -15.48 -5.62 10.63
CA ARG A 63 -15.38 -5.90 9.19
C ARG A 63 -14.28 -6.92 8.92
N ARG A 64 -14.45 -7.67 7.83
CA ARG A 64 -13.48 -8.65 7.33
C ARG A 64 -13.14 -8.32 5.89
N LEU A 65 -11.93 -7.86 5.67
CA LEU A 65 -11.46 -7.39 4.38
C LEU A 65 -10.37 -8.34 3.85
N GLN A 66 -10.41 -8.68 2.57
CA GLN A 66 -9.40 -9.52 1.93
C GLN A 66 -8.92 -8.88 0.64
N ARG A 67 -7.67 -9.20 0.26
CA ARG A 67 -6.90 -8.62 -0.85
C ARG A 67 -6.45 -7.19 -0.60
N SER A 68 -5.21 -6.89 -0.97
CA SER A 68 -4.58 -5.60 -0.67
C SER A 68 -5.30 -4.42 -1.31
N ARG A 69 -5.83 -4.55 -2.54
CA ARG A 69 -6.55 -3.47 -3.25
C ARG A 69 -7.89 -3.13 -2.60
N THR A 70 -8.65 -4.15 -2.19
CA THR A 70 -9.91 -3.93 -1.46
C THR A 70 -9.61 -3.28 -0.12
N ILE A 71 -8.59 -3.79 0.59
CA ILE A 71 -8.18 -3.23 1.89
C ILE A 71 -7.74 -1.76 1.75
N SER A 72 -6.98 -1.39 0.71
CA SER A 72 -6.53 0.01 0.53
C SER A 72 -7.69 0.97 0.34
N ILE A 73 -8.67 0.62 -0.50
CA ILE A 73 -9.89 1.42 -0.73
C ILE A 73 -10.70 1.55 0.57
N GLU A 74 -10.91 0.45 1.28
CA GLU A 74 -11.72 0.43 2.49
C GLU A 74 -11.08 1.17 3.66
N LEU A 75 -9.76 1.06 3.82
CA LEU A 75 -9.02 1.86 4.80
C LEU A 75 -9.12 3.35 4.50
N ASP A 76 -9.11 3.74 3.22
CA ASP A 76 -9.29 5.15 2.82
C ASP A 76 -10.70 5.68 3.13
N GLN A 77 -11.71 4.81 3.16
CA GLN A 77 -13.06 5.17 3.57
C GLN A 77 -13.22 5.21 5.10
N ILE A 78 -12.66 4.22 5.81
CA ILE A 78 -12.72 4.15 7.28
C ILE A 78 -11.97 5.32 7.92
N CYS A 79 -10.77 5.62 7.39
CA CYS A 79 -9.89 6.66 7.92
C CYS A 79 -9.44 7.56 6.76
N PRO A 80 -10.20 8.59 6.37
CA PRO A 80 -9.89 9.42 5.21
C PRO A 80 -8.54 10.14 5.29
N GLU A 81 -8.17 10.61 6.48
CA GLU A 81 -6.88 11.28 6.71
C GLU A 81 -5.96 10.39 7.56
N PRO A 82 -4.71 10.15 7.12
CA PRO A 82 -4.10 10.64 5.88
C PRO A 82 -4.47 9.84 4.64
N PRO A 83 -4.65 10.48 3.47
CA PRO A 83 -5.11 9.81 2.26
C PRO A 83 -4.08 8.77 1.77
N LEU A 84 -4.58 7.59 1.37
CA LEU A 84 -3.76 6.58 0.69
C LEU A 84 -3.67 6.84 -0.81
N PHE A 85 -4.67 7.52 -1.37
CA PHE A 85 -4.74 7.85 -2.78
C PHE A 85 -4.62 9.36 -2.99
N PRO A 86 -4.05 9.82 -4.12
CA PRO A 86 -4.09 11.22 -4.51
C PRO A 86 -5.53 11.74 -4.62
N ALA A 87 -5.75 13.01 -4.28
CA ALA A 87 -7.04 13.68 -4.44
C ALA A 87 -7.38 13.96 -5.93
N ASP A 88 -6.35 14.13 -6.77
CA ASP A 88 -6.54 14.30 -8.21
C ASP A 88 -7.05 12.99 -8.85
N PRO A 89 -8.19 13.01 -9.56
CA PRO A 89 -8.79 11.79 -10.13
C PRO A 89 -7.90 11.07 -11.15
N VAL A 90 -7.12 11.81 -11.94
CA VAL A 90 -6.21 11.22 -12.95
C VAL A 90 -5.06 10.52 -12.25
N GLU A 91 -4.50 11.14 -11.21
CA GLU A 91 -3.45 10.54 -10.40
C GLU A 91 -3.95 9.35 -9.58
N ARG A 92 -5.19 9.40 -9.09
CA ARG A 92 -5.84 8.28 -8.43
C ARG A 92 -5.97 7.07 -9.37
N VAL A 93 -6.49 7.26 -10.57
CA VAL A 93 -6.59 6.19 -11.59
C VAL A 93 -5.22 5.60 -11.90
N ALA A 94 -4.17 6.43 -11.97
CA ALA A 94 -2.81 5.95 -12.18
C ALA A 94 -2.32 5.04 -11.03
N VAL A 95 -2.63 5.38 -9.78
CA VAL A 95 -2.31 4.54 -8.60
C VAL A 95 -3.11 3.23 -8.64
N GLU A 96 -4.41 3.29 -8.89
CA GLU A 96 -5.27 2.08 -8.95
C GLU A 96 -4.84 1.12 -10.07
N ASN A 97 -4.40 1.65 -11.21
CA ASN A 97 -3.83 0.85 -12.30
C ASN A 97 -2.48 0.24 -11.92
N ALA A 98 -1.63 0.98 -11.21
CA ALA A 98 -0.36 0.46 -10.71
C ALA A 98 -0.57 -0.69 -9.70
N GLU A 99 -1.53 -0.55 -8.79
CA GLU A 99 -1.91 -1.63 -7.86
C GLU A 99 -2.42 -2.87 -8.62
N ARG A 100 -3.26 -2.67 -9.64
CA ARG A 100 -3.78 -3.76 -10.49
C ARG A 100 -2.67 -4.49 -11.22
N TRP A 101 -1.76 -3.75 -11.87
CA TRP A 101 -0.60 -4.33 -12.56
C TRP A 101 0.31 -5.08 -11.57
N GLY A 102 0.54 -4.52 -10.38
CA GLY A 102 1.32 -5.16 -9.33
C GLY A 102 0.73 -6.50 -8.90
N GLU A 103 -0.60 -6.60 -8.78
CA GLU A 103 -1.32 -7.84 -8.41
C GLU A 103 -1.38 -8.86 -9.56
N GLN A 104 -1.68 -8.42 -10.78
CA GLN A 104 -1.98 -9.30 -11.92
C GLN A 104 -0.74 -9.72 -12.72
N GLU A 105 0.26 -8.84 -12.83
CA GLU A 105 1.41 -9.07 -13.71
C GLU A 105 2.68 -9.34 -12.90
N LEU A 106 3.02 -8.43 -11.99
CA LEU A 106 4.30 -8.50 -11.28
C LEU A 106 4.33 -9.65 -10.26
N GLN A 107 3.24 -9.81 -9.51
CA GLN A 107 3.14 -10.77 -8.43
C GLN A 107 3.17 -12.24 -8.87
N PRO A 108 2.60 -12.64 -10.02
CA PRO A 108 2.68 -14.01 -10.50
C PRO A 108 4.05 -14.43 -11.03
N VAL A 109 4.86 -13.52 -11.60
CA VAL A 109 6.17 -13.84 -12.21
C VAL A 109 7.08 -14.68 -11.29
N PRO A 110 7.36 -14.28 -10.03
CA PRO A 110 8.16 -15.10 -9.13
C PRO A 110 7.40 -16.32 -8.56
N ARG A 111 6.07 -16.36 -8.66
CA ARG A 111 5.22 -17.44 -8.10
C ARG A 111 4.97 -18.58 -9.09
N HIS A 112 5.05 -18.28 -10.38
CA HIS A 112 4.85 -19.23 -11.46
C HIS A 112 5.96 -19.06 -12.52
N PRO A 113 7.17 -19.56 -12.27
CA PRO A 113 8.30 -19.38 -13.17
C PRO A 113 8.08 -19.97 -14.58
N THR A 114 7.10 -20.86 -14.75
CA THR A 114 6.73 -21.47 -16.03
C THR A 114 5.78 -20.63 -16.89
N LEU A 115 5.13 -19.60 -16.34
CA LEU A 115 4.27 -18.67 -17.10
C LEU A 115 5.06 -17.56 -17.82
N GLY A 116 6.40 -17.60 -17.78
CA GLY A 116 7.29 -16.60 -18.38
C GLY A 116 7.44 -16.66 -19.91
N SER A 117 6.64 -17.44 -20.64
CA SER A 117 6.73 -17.51 -22.11
C SER A 117 5.95 -16.42 -22.84
N GLU A 118 5.04 -15.72 -22.15
CA GLU A 118 4.33 -14.56 -22.70
C GLU A 118 4.87 -13.30 -22.03
N ARG A 119 5.47 -12.44 -22.85
CA ARG A 119 6.11 -11.18 -22.45
C ARG A 119 5.12 -10.37 -21.61
N PRO A 120 5.46 -9.95 -20.36
CA PRO A 120 4.59 -9.04 -19.63
C PRO A 120 4.43 -7.75 -20.46
N PRO A 121 3.26 -7.10 -20.45
CA PRO A 121 3.11 -5.79 -21.09
C PRO A 121 4.24 -4.87 -20.60
N ALA A 122 4.93 -4.29 -21.58
CA ALA A 122 6.12 -3.50 -21.37
C ALA A 122 5.78 -2.28 -20.50
N ASP A 123 6.49 -2.21 -19.38
CA ASP A 123 6.50 -1.13 -18.39
C ASP A 123 5.22 -0.91 -17.56
N PRO A 124 5.34 -0.75 -16.22
CA PRO A 124 4.31 -0.06 -15.45
C PRO A 124 4.02 1.30 -16.09
N PRO A 125 2.74 1.73 -16.24
CA PRO A 125 2.37 2.86 -17.09
C PRO A 125 3.28 4.06 -16.84
N LEU A 126 4.10 4.41 -17.86
CA LEU A 126 5.33 5.23 -17.83
C LEU A 126 5.26 6.58 -17.07
N ALA A 127 4.08 7.04 -16.64
CA ALA A 127 3.88 8.26 -15.87
C ALA A 127 4.52 8.27 -14.46
N TRP A 128 4.90 7.11 -13.90
CA TRP A 128 5.28 7.02 -12.47
C TRP A 128 6.78 7.25 -12.16
N ARG A 129 7.71 6.88 -13.06
CA ARG A 129 9.17 7.08 -12.82
C ARG A 129 9.52 8.56 -12.82
N ASP A 130 8.99 9.31 -13.78
CA ASP A 130 9.33 10.72 -13.94
C ASP A 130 8.69 11.62 -12.89
N ARG A 131 7.45 11.33 -12.47
CA ARG A 131 6.72 12.19 -11.52
C ARG A 131 7.23 12.09 -10.08
N ARG A 132 7.69 10.92 -9.61
CA ARG A 132 8.28 10.81 -8.25
C ARG A 132 9.63 11.48 -8.15
N VAL A 133 10.48 11.32 -9.18
CA VAL A 133 11.77 12.02 -9.25
C VAL A 133 11.54 13.53 -9.37
N ALA A 134 10.56 13.96 -10.16
CA ALA A 134 10.18 15.37 -10.28
C ALA A 134 9.65 15.95 -8.95
N ARG A 135 8.74 15.26 -8.24
CA ARG A 135 8.24 15.72 -6.94
C ARG A 135 9.30 15.71 -5.85
N ALA A 136 10.14 14.68 -5.80
CA ALA A 136 11.26 14.63 -4.85
C ALA A 136 12.29 15.75 -5.11
N ARG A 137 12.53 16.10 -6.38
CA ARG A 137 13.37 17.24 -6.77
C ARG A 137 12.70 18.59 -6.42
N ALA A 138 11.40 18.72 -6.66
CA ALA A 138 10.64 19.93 -6.33
C ALA A 138 10.57 20.17 -4.81
N ALA A 139 10.32 19.12 -4.01
CA ALA A 139 10.33 19.21 -2.55
C ALA A 139 11.71 19.62 -2.00
N ARG A 140 12.81 19.05 -2.54
CA ARG A 140 14.19 19.46 -2.19
C ARG A 140 14.52 20.89 -2.61
N ALA A 141 13.98 21.36 -3.73
CA ALA A 141 14.18 22.74 -4.20
C ALA A 141 13.44 23.76 -3.32
N ALA A 142 12.20 23.45 -2.89
CA ALA A 142 11.44 24.28 -1.95
C ALA A 142 12.16 24.39 -0.60
N GLU A 143 12.64 23.27 -0.05
CA GLU A 143 13.37 23.23 1.21
C GLU A 143 14.70 24.01 1.15
N HIS A 144 15.37 24.02 -0.01
CA HIS A 144 16.59 24.82 -0.23
C HIS A 144 16.29 26.32 -0.33
N SER A 145 15.16 26.71 -0.95
CA SER A 145 14.71 28.09 -1.06
C SER A 145 14.35 28.69 0.30
N ASP A 146 13.59 27.95 1.11
CA ASP A 146 13.19 28.38 2.46
C ASP A 146 14.41 28.55 3.38
N ARG A 147 15.39 27.63 3.30
CA ARG A 147 16.67 27.76 4.03
C ARG A 147 17.49 28.96 3.61
N LYS A 148 17.43 29.37 2.34
CA LYS A 148 18.14 30.55 1.81
C LYS A 148 17.44 31.84 2.28
N ALA A 149 16.11 31.86 2.28
CA ALA A 149 15.29 32.97 2.78
C ALA A 149 15.52 33.22 4.29
N LEU A 150 15.52 32.16 5.12
CA LEU A 150 15.83 32.26 6.55
C LEU A 150 17.27 32.76 6.82
N ARG A 151 18.23 32.45 5.96
CA ARG A 151 19.64 32.91 6.10
C ARG A 151 19.82 34.36 5.66
N SER A 152 19.07 34.85 4.67
CA SER A 152 19.12 36.26 4.26
C SER A 152 18.47 37.19 5.28
N ASP A 153 17.44 36.74 5.98
CA ASP A 153 16.74 37.54 7.00
C ASP A 153 17.61 37.73 8.27
N ARG A 154 18.42 36.72 8.63
CA ARG A 154 19.41 36.82 9.72
C ARG A 154 20.62 37.70 9.43
N ARG A 155 20.88 38.06 8.17
CA ARG A 155 21.99 38.96 7.77
C ARG A 155 21.57 40.42 7.62
N ARG A 156 20.28 40.72 7.74
CA ARG A 156 19.70 42.07 7.67
C ARG A 156 19.31 42.63 9.05
N ARG A 157 19.62 41.91 10.13
CA ARG A 157 19.45 42.34 11.53
C ARG A 157 20.81 42.61 12.16
#